data_AF-A0A1G6TNH6-F1
#
_entry.id   AF-A0A1G6TNH6-F1
#
_cell.length_a   1.000
_cell.length_b   1.000
_cell.length_c   1.000
_cell.angle_alpha   90.00
_cell.angle_beta   90.00
_cell.angle_gamma   90.00
#
_symmetry.space_group_name_H-M   'P 1'
#
loop_
_entity.id
_entity.type
_entity.pdbx_description
1 polymer ?
#
loop_
_entity_poly.entity_id
_entity_poly.type
_entity_poly.pdbx_seq_one_letter_code
_entity_poly.pdbx_strand_id
1 'polypeptide(L)'
;MNRPPLYEPEPLYDKPHSVDLAQVMLVFQYFMLISVSLGLGPRLLGWVESHSADIPGVSQLEKALPVGTTFPIAIVLPLIAVLTAPYAAMVFQLGRGRTWARGFAVLFAIGNAAIGILGVSRTYGDITAFVVAPVWVVMALCVIGGLASRSGRQWFDQGGWAPWYARYEMDQEDRRRYVNRGGRRQVPAGDEDSAD
;
A
#
# COMPACT_ATOMS: atom_id res chain seq x y z
N MET A 1 39.53 20.56 -22.73
CA MET A 1 38.41 21.13 -21.96
C MET A 1 37.51 19.97 -21.54
N ASN A 2 37.65 19.50 -20.30
CA ASN A 2 36.76 18.50 -19.71
C ASN A 2 35.51 19.25 -19.22
N ARG A 3 34.35 18.96 -19.81
CA ARG A 3 33.08 19.42 -19.24
C ARG A 3 32.92 18.73 -17.87
N PRO A 4 32.64 19.46 -16.78
CA PRO A 4 32.24 18.80 -15.54
C PRO A 4 31.03 17.91 -15.82
N PRO A 5 30.93 16.71 -15.22
CA PRO A 5 29.74 15.88 -15.38
C PRO A 5 28.53 16.73 -14.97
N LEU A 6 27.52 16.75 -15.84
CA LEU A 6 26.23 17.36 -15.54
C LEU A 6 25.78 16.84 -14.17
N TYR A 7 25.62 17.76 -13.22
CA TYR A 7 25.21 17.54 -11.84
C TYR A 7 24.35 16.27 -11.71
N GLU A 8 24.94 15.18 -11.20
CA GLU A 8 24.13 14.03 -10.81
C GLU A 8 23.21 14.50 -9.67
N PRO A 9 21.90 14.24 -9.75
CA PRO A 9 20.97 14.65 -8.71
C PRO A 9 21.38 14.06 -7.37
N GLU A 10 21.36 14.87 -6.31
CA GLU A 10 21.74 14.43 -4.97
C GLU A 10 20.95 13.16 -4.56
N PRO A 11 21.60 12.16 -3.95
CA PRO A 11 20.91 10.95 -3.53
C PRO A 11 19.82 11.26 -2.50
N LEU A 12 18.61 10.74 -2.73
CA LEU A 12 17.53 10.80 -1.77
C LEU A 12 17.76 9.71 -0.73
N TYR A 13 18.17 10.13 0.47
CA TYR A 13 18.35 9.23 1.61
C TYR A 13 17.02 8.87 2.28
N ASP A 14 16.03 9.74 2.18
CA ASP A 14 14.69 9.51 2.73
C ASP A 14 13.67 9.37 1.63
N LYS A 15 12.64 8.55 1.89
CA LYS A 15 11.51 8.42 0.98
C LYS A 15 10.82 9.79 0.85
N PRO A 16 10.63 10.31 -0.38
CA PRO A 16 9.96 11.60 -0.55
C PRO A 16 8.48 11.50 -0.14
N HIS A 17 7.96 12.57 0.46
CA HIS A 17 6.56 12.67 0.89
C HIS A 17 5.55 12.35 -0.20
N SER A 18 5.88 12.59 -1.48
CA SER A 18 5.01 12.26 -2.60
C SER A 18 4.81 10.74 -2.79
N VAL A 19 5.86 9.95 -2.58
CA VAL A 19 5.80 8.48 -2.63
C VAL A 19 5.12 7.95 -1.38
N ASP A 20 5.37 8.57 -0.22
CA ASP A 20 4.72 8.21 1.04
C ASP A 20 3.21 8.44 0.99
N LEU A 21 2.78 9.63 0.53
CA LEU A 21 1.37 9.95 0.28
C LEU A 21 0.73 8.93 -0.66
N ALA A 22 1.41 8.55 -1.75
CA ALA A 22 0.89 7.54 -2.67
C ALA A 22 0.69 6.17 -1.98
N GLN A 23 1.63 5.75 -1.13
CA GLN A 23 1.49 4.51 -0.37
C GLN A 23 0.35 4.57 0.65
N VAL A 24 0.22 5.68 1.37
CA VAL A 24 -0.87 5.90 2.33
C VAL A 24 -2.22 5.89 1.62
N MET A 25 -2.35 6.55 0.47
CA MET A 25 -3.60 6.60 -0.28
C MET A 25 -3.98 5.25 -0.88
N LEU A 26 -3.01 4.45 -1.31
CA LEU A 26 -3.25 3.06 -1.69
C LEU A 26 -3.79 2.24 -0.49
N VAL A 27 -3.32 2.51 0.73
CA VAL A 27 -3.74 1.78 1.94
C VAL A 27 -5.19 2.14 2.26
N PHE A 28 -5.52 3.43 2.20
CA PHE A 28 -6.90 3.88 2.37
C PHE A 28 -7.84 3.29 1.31
N GLN A 29 -7.43 3.26 0.03
CA GLN A 29 -8.20 2.59 -1.01
C GLN A 29 -8.44 1.11 -0.70
N TYR A 30 -7.42 0.40 -0.20
CA TYR A 30 -7.55 -0.99 0.20
C TYR A 30 -8.58 -1.18 1.34
N PHE A 31 -8.50 -0.37 2.40
CA PHE A 31 -9.48 -0.45 3.50
C PHE A 31 -10.90 -0.08 3.08
N MET A 32 -11.05 0.92 2.21
CA MET A 32 -12.33 1.28 1.63
C MET A 32 -12.90 0.11 0.80
N LEU A 33 -12.06 -0.59 0.03
CA LEU A 33 -12.49 -1.76 -0.74
C LEU A 33 -13.00 -2.85 0.19
N ILE A 34 -12.25 -3.18 1.25
CA ILE A 34 -12.67 -4.17 2.25
C ILE A 34 -14.00 -3.77 2.89
N SER A 35 -14.17 -2.49 3.23
CA SER A 35 -15.40 -1.98 3.86
C SER A 35 -16.62 -2.15 2.93
N VAL A 36 -16.45 -1.85 1.63
CA VAL A 36 -17.48 -2.11 0.62
C VAL A 36 -17.72 -3.61 0.44
N SER A 37 -16.67 -4.43 0.43
CA SER A 37 -16.77 -5.90 0.33
C SER A 37 -17.48 -6.54 1.51
N LEU A 38 -17.26 -6.05 2.74
CA LEU A 38 -17.97 -6.52 3.93
C LEU A 38 -19.46 -6.23 3.84
N GLY A 39 -19.85 -5.05 3.33
CA GLY A 39 -21.25 -4.71 3.11
C GLY A 39 -21.88 -5.38 1.89
N LEU A 40 -21.09 -5.78 0.89
CA LEU A 40 -21.47 -6.63 -0.24
C LEU A 40 -21.75 -8.09 0.17
N GLY A 41 -21.16 -8.53 1.29
CA GLY A 41 -21.18 -9.90 1.77
C GLY A 41 -22.55 -10.58 1.74
N PRO A 42 -23.59 -9.99 2.35
CA PRO A 42 -24.93 -10.58 2.37
C PRO A 42 -25.59 -10.72 0.98
N ARG A 43 -25.29 -9.82 0.02
CA ARG A 43 -25.85 -9.88 -1.33
C ARG A 43 -25.11 -10.83 -2.26
N LEU A 44 -23.78 -10.94 -2.09
CA LEU A 44 -22.98 -11.95 -2.78
C LEU A 44 -23.42 -13.35 -2.38
N LEU A 45 -23.78 -13.57 -1.11
CA LEU A 45 -24.41 -14.83 -0.66
C LEU A 45 -25.72 -15.10 -1.40
N GLY A 46 -26.67 -14.16 -1.39
CA GLY A 46 -27.93 -14.37 -2.10
C GLY A 46 -27.75 -14.65 -3.59
N TRP A 47 -26.74 -14.05 -4.24
CA TRP A 47 -26.40 -14.33 -5.63
C TRP A 47 -25.69 -15.69 -5.82
N VAL A 48 -24.79 -16.07 -4.92
CA VAL A 48 -24.15 -17.39 -4.93
C VAL A 48 -25.19 -18.47 -4.67
N GLU A 49 -25.98 -18.34 -3.61
CA GLU A 49 -27.13 -19.20 -3.29
C GLU A 49 -28.08 -19.36 -4.48
N SER A 50 -28.41 -18.27 -5.19
CA SER A 50 -29.27 -18.33 -6.37
C SER A 50 -28.65 -19.06 -7.57
N HIS A 51 -27.32 -19.17 -7.64
CA HIS A 51 -26.60 -19.86 -8.71
C HIS A 51 -26.06 -21.24 -8.28
N SER A 52 -26.03 -21.53 -6.98
CA SER A 52 -25.55 -22.79 -6.41
C SER A 52 -26.66 -23.71 -5.91
N ALA A 53 -27.92 -23.26 -5.94
CA ALA A 53 -29.09 -24.05 -5.57
C ALA A 53 -29.16 -25.42 -6.27
N ASP A 54 -28.64 -25.51 -7.50
CA ASP A 54 -28.62 -26.74 -8.31
C ASP A 54 -27.29 -27.52 -8.25
N ILE A 55 -26.31 -27.07 -7.47
CA ILE A 55 -25.00 -27.74 -7.35
C ILE A 55 -25.04 -28.74 -6.19
N PRO A 56 -24.97 -30.06 -6.45
CA PRO A 56 -25.01 -31.07 -5.40
C PRO A 56 -23.80 -30.93 -4.47
N GLY A 57 -24.06 -30.76 -3.16
CA GLY A 57 -23.04 -30.63 -2.11
C GLY A 57 -23.00 -29.26 -1.41
N VAL A 58 -23.48 -28.19 -2.06
CA VAL A 58 -23.48 -26.84 -1.49
C VAL A 58 -24.50 -26.71 -0.35
N SER A 59 -25.69 -27.27 -0.51
CA SER A 59 -26.75 -27.28 0.51
C SER A 59 -26.40 -28.07 1.79
N GLN A 60 -25.43 -28.97 1.73
CA GLN A 60 -24.92 -29.70 2.89
C GLN A 60 -23.87 -28.89 3.65
N LEU A 61 -23.04 -28.14 2.92
CA LEU A 61 -22.07 -27.19 3.49
C LEU A 61 -22.79 -26.03 4.20
N GLU A 62 -23.89 -25.58 3.63
CA GLU A 62 -24.75 -24.51 4.13
C GLU A 62 -25.48 -24.89 5.43
N LYS A 63 -25.91 -26.15 5.54
CA LYS A 63 -26.49 -26.71 6.78
C LYS A 63 -25.48 -26.95 7.89
N ALA A 64 -24.20 -27.11 7.55
CA ALA A 64 -23.13 -27.35 8.52
C ALA A 64 -22.57 -26.05 9.13
N LEU A 65 -22.89 -24.89 8.55
CA LEU A 65 -22.28 -23.62 8.94
C LEU A 65 -23.32 -22.71 9.60
N PRO A 66 -23.13 -22.29 10.88
CA PRO A 66 -24.09 -21.45 11.58
C PRO A 66 -24.21 -20.08 10.90
N VAL A 67 -25.43 -19.77 10.48
CA VAL A 67 -25.81 -18.58 9.72
C VAL A 67 -25.80 -17.37 10.66
N GLY A 68 -24.65 -16.70 10.78
CA GLY A 68 -24.53 -15.47 11.58
C GLY A 68 -23.11 -14.95 11.78
N THR A 69 -22.12 -15.83 11.95
CA THR A 69 -20.71 -15.47 12.18
C THR A 69 -19.74 -16.11 11.19
N THR A 70 -20.20 -17.10 10.43
CA THR A 70 -19.34 -17.93 9.58
C THR A 70 -18.94 -17.26 8.26
N PHE A 71 -19.80 -16.40 7.69
CA PHE A 71 -19.55 -15.76 6.40
C PHE A 71 -18.36 -14.75 6.41
N PRO A 72 -18.25 -13.83 7.40
CA PRO A 72 -17.07 -12.97 7.50
C PRO A 72 -15.77 -13.76 7.66
N ILE A 73 -15.82 -14.89 8.37
CA ILE A 73 -14.63 -15.68 8.69
C ILE A 73 -14.21 -16.60 7.54
N ALA A 74 -15.17 -17.23 6.84
CA ALA A 74 -14.87 -18.25 5.83
C ALA A 74 -14.62 -17.67 4.43
N ILE A 75 -15.18 -16.51 4.11
CA ILE A 75 -15.05 -15.91 2.77
C ILE A 75 -14.33 -14.57 2.84
N VAL A 76 -14.75 -13.67 3.76
CA VAL A 76 -14.17 -12.32 3.79
C VAL A 76 -12.75 -12.31 4.34
N LEU A 77 -12.44 -13.10 5.38
CA LEU A 77 -11.10 -13.18 5.96
C LEU A 77 -10.04 -13.76 4.99
N PRO A 78 -10.30 -14.86 4.27
CA PRO A 78 -9.40 -15.34 3.23
C PRO A 78 -9.29 -14.36 2.07
N LEU A 79 -10.38 -13.69 1.67
CA LEU A 79 -10.35 -12.67 0.63
C LEU A 79 -9.49 -11.47 1.05
N ILE A 80 -9.65 -11.00 2.29
CA ILE A 80 -8.79 -9.97 2.90
C ILE A 80 -7.34 -10.44 2.82
N ALA A 81 -7.01 -11.63 3.35
CA ALA A 81 -5.66 -12.16 3.36
C ALA A 81 -5.03 -12.28 1.96
N VAL A 82 -5.81 -12.77 0.98
CA VAL A 82 -5.41 -12.89 -0.43
C VAL A 82 -5.19 -11.52 -1.06
N LEU A 83 -5.92 -10.49 -0.66
CA LEU A 83 -5.72 -9.13 -1.15
C LEU A 83 -4.62 -8.38 -0.38
N THR A 84 -4.39 -8.69 0.91
CA THR A 84 -3.36 -8.06 1.76
C THR A 84 -1.97 -8.40 1.27
N ALA A 85 -1.69 -9.67 0.94
CA ALA A 85 -0.34 -10.10 0.58
C ALA A 85 0.19 -9.43 -0.71
N PRO A 86 -0.56 -9.38 -1.83
CA PRO A 86 -0.18 -8.61 -3.02
C PRO A 86 -0.03 -7.12 -2.71
N TYR A 87 -0.89 -6.59 -1.84
CA TYR A 87 -0.87 -5.19 -1.45
C TYR A 87 0.41 -4.83 -0.68
N ALA A 88 0.75 -5.63 0.35
CA ALA A 88 1.98 -5.47 1.13
C ALA A 88 3.23 -5.64 0.25
N ALA A 89 3.22 -6.64 -0.64
CA ALA A 89 4.29 -6.83 -1.61
C ALA A 89 4.46 -5.60 -2.52
N MET A 90 3.36 -5.03 -3.02
CA MET A 90 3.40 -3.81 -3.84
C MET A 90 3.99 -2.62 -3.07
N VAL A 91 3.52 -2.35 -1.85
CA VAL A 91 4.03 -1.25 -1.00
C VAL A 91 5.54 -1.40 -0.75
N PHE A 92 5.98 -2.62 -0.48
CA PHE A 92 7.39 -2.93 -0.30
C PHE A 92 8.20 -2.67 -1.58
N GLN A 93 7.71 -3.11 -2.74
CA GLN A 93 8.41 -2.92 -4.01
C GLN A 93 8.41 -1.46 -4.49
N LEU A 94 7.37 -0.69 -4.17
CA LEU A 94 7.37 0.77 -4.33
C LEU A 94 8.46 1.43 -3.46
N GLY A 95 8.63 0.93 -2.23
CA GLY A 95 9.74 1.34 -1.37
C GLY A 95 11.08 1.10 -2.03
N ARG A 96 11.30 -0.09 -2.60
CA ARG A 96 12.55 -0.45 -3.31
C ARG A 96 12.74 0.27 -4.66
N GLY A 97 11.91 1.25 -5.00
CA GLY A 97 12.07 2.03 -6.22
C GLY A 97 11.92 1.21 -7.51
N ARG A 98 11.21 0.07 -7.48
CA ARG A 98 11.04 -0.77 -8.68
C ARG A 98 10.08 -0.10 -9.67
N THR A 99 10.55 0.15 -10.89
CA THR A 99 9.78 0.89 -11.92
C THR A 99 8.50 0.17 -12.33
N TRP A 100 8.51 -1.17 -12.39
CA TRP A 100 7.29 -1.95 -12.66
C TRP A 100 6.25 -1.81 -11.54
N ALA A 101 6.69 -1.67 -10.28
CA ALA A 101 5.80 -1.52 -9.13
C ALA A 101 5.07 -0.17 -9.18
N ARG A 102 5.72 0.87 -9.71
CA ARG A 102 5.08 2.16 -9.99
C ARG A 102 3.94 2.02 -10.99
N GLY A 103 4.18 1.35 -12.13
CA GLY A 103 3.14 1.13 -13.14
C GLY A 103 1.99 0.29 -12.61
N PHE A 104 2.32 -0.81 -11.92
CA PHE A 104 1.34 -1.67 -11.29
C PHE A 104 0.49 -0.93 -10.25
N ALA A 105 1.10 -0.09 -9.40
CA ALA A 105 0.40 0.67 -8.39
C ALA A 105 -0.59 1.69 -8.98
N VAL A 106 -0.24 2.33 -10.10
CA VAL A 106 -1.16 3.22 -10.82
C VAL A 106 -2.35 2.44 -11.38
N LEU A 107 -2.10 1.31 -12.03
CA LEU A 107 -3.15 0.45 -12.56
C LEU A 107 -4.06 -0.07 -11.43
N PHE A 108 -3.45 -0.46 -10.31
CA PHE A 108 -4.16 -0.93 -9.13
C PHE A 108 -5.03 0.17 -8.51
N ALA A 109 -4.54 1.40 -8.40
CA ALA A 109 -5.31 2.52 -7.86
C ALA A 109 -6.53 2.85 -8.73
N ILE A 110 -6.36 2.82 -10.06
CA ILE A 110 -7.46 3.03 -11.02
C ILE A 110 -8.45 1.87 -10.94
N GLY A 111 -7.96 0.63 -10.95
CA GLY A 111 -8.78 -0.57 -10.86
C GLY A 111 -9.60 -0.61 -9.57
N ASN A 112 -8.98 -0.32 -8.42
CA ASN A 112 -9.68 -0.25 -7.14
C ASN A 112 -10.74 0.83 -7.10
N ALA A 113 -10.46 2.03 -7.63
CA ALA A 113 -11.47 3.08 -7.72
C ALA A 113 -12.66 2.64 -8.57
N ALA A 114 -12.41 2.05 -9.76
CA ALA A 114 -13.47 1.56 -10.64
C ALA A 114 -14.30 0.44 -9.98
N ILE A 115 -13.65 -0.56 -9.40
CA ILE A 115 -14.31 -1.68 -8.71
C ILE A 115 -15.10 -1.17 -7.50
N GLY A 116 -14.53 -0.26 -6.71
CA GLY A 116 -15.19 0.33 -5.55
C GLY A 116 -16.45 1.09 -5.93
N ILE A 117 -16.38 1.95 -6.96
CA ILE A 117 -17.55 2.73 -7.45
C ILE A 117 -18.64 1.81 -8.00
N LEU A 118 -18.26 0.84 -8.84
CA LEU A 118 -19.20 -0.15 -9.38
C LEU A 118 -19.83 -1.01 -8.28
N GLY A 119 -19.03 -1.42 -7.30
CA GLY A 119 -19.48 -2.18 -6.14
C GLY A 119 -20.49 -1.40 -5.31
N VAL A 120 -20.21 -0.12 -5.02
CA VAL A 120 -21.14 0.75 -4.29
C VAL A 120 -22.42 1.00 -5.10
N SER A 121 -22.33 1.28 -6.40
CA SER A 121 -23.50 1.48 -7.27
C SER A 121 -24.42 0.27 -7.26
N ARG A 122 -23.87 -0.93 -7.46
CA ARG A 122 -24.64 -2.18 -7.44
C ARG A 122 -25.24 -2.53 -6.08
N THR A 123 -24.64 -2.07 -4.99
CA THR A 123 -25.04 -2.45 -3.63
C THR A 123 -25.96 -1.42 -2.99
N TYR A 124 -25.59 -0.15 -3.05
CA TYR A 124 -26.24 0.93 -2.32
C TYR A 124 -26.95 1.92 -3.25
N GLY A 125 -26.96 1.66 -4.56
CA GLY A 125 -27.57 2.50 -5.58
C GLY A 125 -26.66 3.62 -6.07
N ASP A 126 -27.02 4.18 -7.22
CA ASP A 126 -26.20 5.17 -7.95
C ASP A 126 -26.02 6.48 -7.19
N ILE A 127 -27.01 6.90 -6.40
CA ILE A 127 -26.92 8.12 -5.58
C ILE A 127 -25.79 7.99 -4.55
N THR A 128 -25.73 6.85 -3.84
CA THR A 128 -24.66 6.59 -2.86
C THR A 128 -23.30 6.49 -3.56
N ALA A 129 -23.25 5.86 -4.73
CA ALA A 129 -22.04 5.78 -5.52
C ALA A 129 -21.54 7.17 -5.96
N PHE A 130 -22.44 8.06 -6.37
CA PHE A 130 -22.10 9.43 -6.75
C PHE A 130 -21.50 10.23 -5.59
N VAL A 131 -21.97 10.00 -4.36
CA VAL A 131 -21.43 10.66 -3.16
C VAL A 131 -20.05 10.13 -2.78
N VAL A 132 -19.82 8.81 -2.90
CA VAL A 132 -18.58 8.16 -2.45
C VAL A 132 -17.49 8.14 -3.55
N ALA A 133 -17.87 8.16 -4.83
CA ALA A 133 -16.95 8.12 -5.97
C ALA A 133 -15.88 9.23 -5.96
N PRO A 134 -16.19 10.51 -5.62
CA PRO A 134 -15.17 11.55 -5.53
C PRO A 134 -14.04 11.20 -4.57
N VAL A 135 -14.34 10.53 -3.44
CA VAL A 135 -13.31 10.10 -2.47
C VAL A 135 -12.36 9.09 -3.11
N TRP A 136 -12.89 8.09 -3.82
CA TRP A 136 -12.09 7.11 -4.55
C TRP A 136 -11.22 7.74 -5.64
N VAL A 137 -11.80 8.66 -6.40
CA VAL A 137 -11.13 9.38 -7.49
C VAL A 137 -10.00 10.25 -6.94
N VAL A 138 -10.24 11.03 -5.88
CA VAL A 138 -9.22 11.86 -5.24
C VAL A 138 -8.05 11.00 -4.74
N MET A 139 -8.33 9.88 -4.06
CA MET A 139 -7.27 8.97 -3.63
C MET A 139 -6.47 8.43 -4.81
N ALA A 140 -7.12 8.02 -5.90
CA ALA A 140 -6.42 7.53 -7.11
C ALA A 140 -5.54 8.63 -7.72
N LEU A 141 -6.04 9.87 -7.78
CA LEU A 141 -5.26 11.01 -8.25
C LEU A 141 -4.07 11.33 -7.35
N CYS A 142 -4.20 11.20 -6.02
CA CYS A 142 -3.08 11.35 -5.10
C CYS A 142 -2.01 10.28 -5.34
N VAL A 143 -2.39 9.03 -5.61
CA VAL A 143 -1.44 7.96 -5.97
C VAL A 143 -0.72 8.30 -7.27
N ILE A 144 -1.47 8.66 -8.32
CA ILE A 144 -0.92 8.99 -9.63
C ILE A 144 0.02 10.20 -9.52
N GLY A 145 -0.43 11.28 -8.88
CA GLY A 145 0.34 12.51 -8.70
C GLY A 145 1.58 12.30 -7.83
N GLY A 146 1.44 11.55 -6.73
CA GLY A 146 2.55 11.19 -5.85
C GLY A 146 3.65 10.41 -6.57
N LEU A 147 3.25 9.40 -7.35
CA LEU A 147 4.18 8.58 -8.14
C LEU A 147 4.71 9.26 -9.42
N ALA A 148 3.98 10.22 -9.99
CA ALA A 148 4.40 10.98 -11.17
C ALA A 148 5.19 12.26 -10.84
N SER A 149 5.23 12.65 -9.56
CA SER A 149 6.00 13.79 -9.07
C SER A 149 7.49 13.71 -9.46
N ARG A 150 8.17 14.86 -9.51
CA ARG A 150 9.61 14.93 -9.83
C ARG A 150 10.44 14.16 -8.79
N SER A 151 10.13 14.34 -7.51
CA SER A 151 10.75 13.62 -6.39
C SER A 151 10.46 12.11 -6.45
N GLY A 152 9.24 11.72 -6.84
CA GLY A 152 8.89 10.32 -7.05
C GLY A 152 9.72 9.71 -8.17
N ARG A 153 9.79 10.36 -9.34
CA ARG A 153 10.64 9.91 -10.46
C ARG A 153 12.10 9.71 -10.03
N GLN A 154 12.68 10.72 -9.37
CA GLN A 154 14.05 10.64 -8.86
C GLN A 154 14.23 9.46 -7.87
N TRP A 155 13.27 9.22 -6.97
CA TRP A 155 13.30 8.07 -6.05
C TRP A 155 13.35 6.73 -6.78
N PHE A 156 12.52 6.55 -7.82
CA PHE A 156 12.53 5.32 -8.63
C PHE A 156 13.82 5.20 -9.46
N ASP A 157 14.32 6.30 -10.01
CA ASP A 157 15.55 6.32 -10.82
C ASP A 157 16.79 5.99 -9.97
N GLN A 158 16.79 6.35 -8.68
CA GLN A 158 17.85 6.04 -7.72
C GLN A 158 17.74 4.66 -7.06
N GLY A 159 16.77 3.82 -7.48
CA GLY A 159 16.59 2.48 -6.90
C GLY A 159 15.96 2.48 -5.50
N GLY A 160 15.20 3.52 -5.16
CA GLY A 160 14.47 3.66 -3.92
C GLY A 160 15.38 3.76 -2.71
N TRP A 161 15.26 2.83 -1.77
CA TRP A 161 16.10 2.78 -0.56
C TRP A 161 17.60 2.51 -0.80
N ALA A 162 18.05 2.27 -2.03
CA ALA A 162 19.44 1.92 -2.31
C ALA A 162 20.46 2.94 -1.75
N PRO A 163 20.26 4.28 -1.88
CA PRO A 163 21.17 5.26 -1.30
C PRO A 163 21.19 5.22 0.24
N TRP A 164 20.02 4.99 0.86
CA TRP A 164 19.91 4.84 2.31
C TRP A 164 20.68 3.61 2.82
N TYR A 165 20.51 2.46 2.16
CA TYR A 165 21.22 1.23 2.53
C TYR A 165 22.73 1.38 2.39
N ALA A 166 23.20 2.01 1.31
CA ALA A 166 24.63 2.27 1.11
C ALA A 166 25.21 3.12 2.26
N ARG A 167 24.49 4.18 2.68
CA ARG A 167 24.90 5.00 3.83
C ARG A 167 24.87 4.21 5.14
N TYR A 168 23.81 3.44 5.37
CA TYR A 168 23.68 2.61 6.56
C TYR A 168 24.81 1.58 6.68
N GLU A 169 25.19 0.93 5.57
CA GLU A 169 26.30 -0.02 5.54
C GLU A 169 27.64 0.65 5.87
N MET A 170 27.91 1.84 5.31
CA MET A 170 29.10 2.63 5.65
C MET A 170 29.13 2.99 7.15
N ASP A 171 28.02 3.48 7.69
CA ASP A 171 27.90 3.82 9.12
C ASP A 171 28.12 2.59 10.02
N GLN A 172 27.64 1.41 9.60
CA GLN A 172 27.85 0.15 10.32
C GLN A 172 29.32 -0.30 10.26
N GLU A 173 29.99 -0.15 9.13
CA GLU A 173 31.42 -0.45 9.00
C GLU A 173 32.26 0.48 9.89
N ASP A 174 31.99 1.77 9.87
CA ASP A 174 32.71 2.74 10.68
C ASP A 174 32.49 2.50 12.17
N ARG A 175 31.26 2.14 12.56
CA ARG A 175 30.95 1.71 13.93
C ARG A 175 31.72 0.44 14.31
N ARG A 176 31.81 -0.55 13.43
CA ARG A 176 32.61 -1.77 13.67
C ARG A 176 34.09 -1.46 13.81
N ARG A 177 34.65 -0.60 12.95
CA ARG A 177 36.06 -0.16 13.02
C ARG A 177 36.33 0.60 14.32
N TYR A 178 35.41 1.46 14.73
CA TYR A 178 35.51 2.20 15.99
C TYR A 178 35.52 1.28 17.22
N VAL A 179 34.59 0.32 17.28
CA VAL A 179 34.53 -0.68 18.36
C VAL A 179 35.79 -1.55 18.37
N ASN A 180 36.24 -2.03 17.22
CA ASN A 180 37.44 -2.88 17.11
C ASN A 180 38.74 -2.14 17.49
N ARG A 181 38.78 -0.80 17.39
CA ARG A 181 39.91 0.03 17.85
C ARG A 181 39.85 0.38 19.34
N GLY A 182 38.95 -0.23 20.11
CA GLY A 182 38.81 0.04 21.55
C GLY A 182 38.15 1.39 21.85
N GLY A 183 37.34 1.92 20.93
CA GLY A 183 36.67 3.19 21.08
C GLY A 183 35.72 3.21 22.29
N ARG A 184 36.17 3.79 23.41
CA ARG A 184 35.28 4.23 24.49
C ARG A 184 34.51 5.44 23.97
N ARG A 185 33.22 5.24 23.73
CA ARG A 185 32.28 6.32 23.41
C ARG A 185 32.30 7.31 24.58
N GLN A 186 32.88 8.49 24.39
CA GLN A 186 32.49 9.65 25.19
C GLN A 186 31.08 9.99 24.70
N VAL A 187 30.09 9.50 25.45
CA VAL A 187 28.73 10.03 25.37
C VAL A 187 28.87 11.51 25.76
N PRO A 188 28.53 12.47 24.89
CA PRO A 188 28.41 13.85 25.34
C PRO A 188 27.38 13.83 26.46
N ALA A 189 27.79 14.24 27.66
CA ALA A 189 26.86 14.49 28.75
C ALA A 189 25.78 15.43 28.21
N GLY A 190 24.52 15.09 28.49
CA GLY A 190 23.37 15.62 27.77
C GLY A 190 23.26 17.13 27.79
N ASP A 191 22.71 17.64 26.69
CA ASP A 191 21.86 18.83 26.74
C ASP A 191 20.42 18.33 26.92
N GLU A 192 20.12 17.83 28.13
CA GLU A 192 18.78 17.90 28.70
C GLU A 192 18.60 19.33 29.22
N ASP A 193 18.35 20.29 28.35
CA ASP A 193 17.81 21.61 28.72
C ASP A 193 17.43 22.41 27.47
N SER A 194 16.24 22.13 26.95
CA SER A 194 15.40 23.14 26.27
C SER A 194 14.03 22.53 25.96
N ALA A 195 13.27 22.27 27.03
CA ALA A 195 11.83 22.44 26.99
C ALA A 195 11.57 23.87 27.44
N ASP A 196 11.05 24.70 26.53
CA ASP A 196 10.13 25.81 26.79
C ASP A 196 9.52 26.26 25.44
#